data_AF-A0A7S1YQE8-F1
#
_entry.id   AF-A0A7S1YQE8-F1
#
_cell.length_a   1.000
_cell.length_b   1.000
_cell.length_c   1.000
_cell.angle_alpha   90.00
_cell.angle_beta   90.00
_cell.angle_gamma   90.00
#
_symmetry.space_group_name_H-M   'P 1'
#
loop_
_entity.id
_entity.type
_entity.pdbx_description
1 polymer ?
#
loop_
_entity_poly.entity_id
_entity_poly.type
_entity_poly.pdbx_seq_one_letter_code
_entity_poly.pdbx_strand_id
1 'polypeptide(L)'
;ECNYLLCLGSDYRLHPVREFGPGGWLNSTKYISETPANWDENAVKDLLDIAEDIFQSSIKEQNLRARFIRKKRAVGLIPKPHEQIPREALDETVLRVQAALDAHGKKTPGLTLPFCAFNGGRDTWVDVGNKRVGVQILQSYLGHPVKETLHIGDQFLNTGNDFAARDVCPCIWITSPDETTYILKSILRLAGVPLNDSDASSDSSDLTPEPSVGVNGSKPKALDFAEMNRRTKAAQLMDVYTGEMISSPQVK
;
A
#
# COMPACT_ATOMS: atom_id res chain seq x y z
N GLU A 1 6.03 -7.65 -3.00
CA GLU A 1 5.57 -6.26 -3.34
C GLU A 1 6.08 -5.69 -4.67
N CYS A 2 7.36 -5.82 -5.03
CA CYS A 2 7.93 -5.21 -6.25
C CYS A 2 8.57 -6.22 -7.23
N ASN A 3 8.07 -7.46 -7.25
CA ASN A 3 8.73 -8.60 -7.92
C ASN A 3 8.16 -8.97 -9.29
N TYR A 4 6.92 -8.58 -9.59
CA TYR A 4 6.21 -9.00 -10.79
C TYR A 4 5.44 -7.81 -11.35
N LEU A 5 5.67 -7.49 -12.62
CA LEU A 5 4.97 -6.42 -13.33
C LEU A 5 3.96 -7.02 -14.31
N LEU A 6 2.72 -6.56 -14.23
CA LEU A 6 1.61 -7.01 -15.08
C LEU A 6 1.04 -5.81 -15.84
N CYS A 7 0.47 -6.06 -17.02
CA CYS A 7 -0.29 -5.10 -17.79
C CYS A 7 -1.65 -5.67 -18.20
N LEU A 8 -2.60 -4.79 -18.52
CA LEU A 8 -3.90 -5.17 -19.04
C LEU A 8 -3.84 -5.30 -20.57
N GLY A 9 -4.20 -6.47 -21.09
CA GLY A 9 -4.32 -6.71 -22.53
C GLY A 9 -5.62 -6.17 -23.11
N SER A 10 -5.69 -6.06 -24.44
CA SER A 10 -6.92 -5.72 -25.15
C SER A 10 -8.03 -6.77 -24.99
N ASP A 11 -7.69 -7.96 -24.50
CA ASP A 11 -8.62 -9.03 -24.13
C ASP A 11 -9.14 -8.90 -22.68
N TYR A 12 -8.85 -7.78 -22.00
CA TYR A 12 -9.18 -7.52 -20.61
C TYR A 12 -8.60 -8.55 -19.63
N ARG A 13 -7.49 -9.20 -19.99
CA ARG A 13 -6.73 -10.10 -19.09
C ARG A 13 -5.41 -9.47 -18.66
N LEU A 14 -4.92 -9.91 -17.50
CA LEU A 14 -3.60 -9.55 -17.00
C LEU A 14 -2.53 -10.40 -17.69
N HIS A 15 -1.53 -9.73 -18.26
CA HIS A 15 -0.39 -10.36 -18.91
C HIS A 15 0.90 -9.92 -18.20
N PRO A 16 1.89 -10.83 -18.04
CA PRO A 16 3.17 -10.46 -17.50
C PRO A 16 3.90 -9.52 -18.47
N VAL A 17 4.41 -8.40 -17.95
CA VAL A 17 5.32 -7.54 -18.69
C VAL A 17 6.67 -8.26 -18.80
N ARG A 18 7.26 -8.24 -20.00
CA ARG A 18 8.55 -8.86 -20.26
C ARG A 18 9.59 -8.37 -19.24
N GLU A 19 10.32 -9.29 -18.62
CA GLU A 19 11.33 -8.96 -17.61
C GLU A 19 12.64 -8.50 -18.27
N PHE A 20 13.14 -9.27 -19.23
CA PHE A 20 14.47 -9.08 -19.82
C PHE A 20 14.46 -8.66 -21.30
N GLY A 21 15.58 -8.09 -21.77
CA GLY A 21 15.79 -7.71 -23.17
C GLY A 21 15.18 -6.35 -23.53
N PRO A 22 15.09 -6.00 -24.83
CA PRO A 22 14.50 -4.74 -25.26
C PRO A 22 13.05 -4.59 -24.76
N GLY A 23 12.77 -3.49 -24.06
CA GLY A 23 11.48 -3.21 -23.42
C GLY A 23 11.21 -3.96 -22.11
N GLY A 24 12.18 -4.75 -21.62
CA GLY A 24 12.06 -5.50 -20.39
C GLY A 24 12.17 -4.60 -19.15
N TRP A 25 11.27 -4.75 -18.18
CA TRP A 25 11.22 -3.83 -17.04
C TRP A 25 12.44 -3.94 -16.11
N LEU A 26 13.01 -5.14 -15.91
CA LEU A 26 14.25 -5.30 -15.14
C LEU A 26 15.43 -4.61 -15.82
N ASN A 27 15.50 -4.71 -17.15
CA ASN A 27 16.52 -4.01 -17.94
C ASN A 27 16.38 -2.48 -17.80
N SER A 28 15.15 -1.97 -17.82
CA SER A 28 14.87 -0.54 -17.73
C SER A 28 15.11 0.03 -16.33
N THR A 29 15.08 -0.77 -15.27
CA THR A 29 15.23 -0.26 -13.89
C THR A 29 16.57 -0.60 -13.24
N LYS A 30 17.47 -1.29 -13.95
CA LYS A 30 18.78 -1.75 -13.41
C LYS A 30 19.67 -0.65 -12.82
N TYR A 31 19.47 0.61 -13.21
CA TYR A 31 20.25 1.74 -12.66
C TYR A 31 19.80 2.15 -11.26
N ILE A 32 18.65 1.66 -10.80
CA ILE A 32 18.17 1.84 -9.43
C ILE A 32 18.70 0.66 -8.62
N SER A 33 19.64 0.95 -7.73
CA SER A 33 20.42 -0.05 -6.98
C SER A 33 19.57 -1.11 -6.27
N GLU A 34 18.48 -0.69 -5.65
CA GLU A 34 17.65 -1.56 -4.80
C GLU A 34 16.58 -2.35 -5.57
N THR A 35 16.55 -2.29 -6.90
CA THR A 35 15.55 -3.03 -7.69
C THR A 35 15.89 -4.51 -7.82
N PRO A 36 14.89 -5.38 -8.07
CA PRO A 36 15.11 -6.82 -8.27
C PRO A 36 16.10 -7.17 -9.37
N ALA A 37 16.36 -6.25 -10.31
CA ALA A 37 17.36 -6.42 -11.36
C ALA A 37 18.79 -6.59 -10.83
N ASN A 38 19.06 -6.12 -9.60
CA ASN A 38 20.39 -6.07 -9.00
C ASN A 38 20.55 -6.97 -7.77
N TRP A 39 19.52 -7.75 -7.42
CA TRP A 39 19.57 -8.56 -6.21
C TRP A 39 20.38 -9.84 -6.42
N ASP A 40 21.24 -10.16 -5.45
CA ASP A 40 21.86 -11.48 -5.37
C ASP A 40 20.81 -12.50 -4.88
N GLU A 41 20.65 -13.58 -5.64
CA GLU A 41 19.71 -14.66 -5.30
C GLU A 41 20.11 -15.37 -3.99
N ASN A 42 21.39 -15.42 -3.64
CA ASN A 42 21.81 -15.96 -2.35
C ASN A 42 21.36 -15.06 -1.20
N ALA A 43 21.52 -13.73 -1.33
CA ALA A 43 21.04 -12.79 -0.33
C ALA A 43 19.51 -12.86 -0.15
N VAL A 44 18.76 -13.06 -1.24
CA VAL A 44 17.30 -13.23 -1.21
C VAL A 44 16.94 -14.51 -0.46
N LYS A 45 17.66 -15.60 -0.74
CA LYS A 45 17.48 -16.87 -0.05
C LYS A 45 17.78 -16.72 1.44
N ASP A 46 18.90 -16.12 1.80
CA ASP A 46 19.34 -15.93 3.19
C ASP A 46 18.34 -15.09 4.00
N LEU A 47 17.84 -13.99 3.42
CA LEU A 47 16.80 -13.17 4.06
C LEU A 47 15.55 -14.00 4.37
N LEU A 48 15.08 -14.77 3.40
CA LEU A 48 13.89 -15.59 3.57
C LEU A 48 14.13 -16.77 4.53
N ASP A 49 15.34 -17.34 4.58
CA ASP A 49 15.71 -18.39 5.54
C ASP A 49 15.69 -17.85 6.97
N ILE A 50 16.23 -16.66 7.21
CA ILE A 50 16.15 -15.99 8.52
C ILE A 50 14.68 -15.79 8.93
N ALA A 51 13.84 -15.30 8.02
CA ALA A 51 12.42 -15.09 8.29
C ALA A 51 11.69 -16.41 8.60
N GLU A 52 12.00 -17.48 7.86
CA GLU A 52 11.44 -18.81 8.07
C GLU A 52 11.85 -19.41 9.43
N ASP A 53 13.11 -19.26 9.84
CA ASP A 53 13.60 -19.71 11.14
C ASP A 53 12.89 -18.98 12.30
N ILE A 54 12.62 -17.68 12.15
CA ILE A 54 11.85 -16.90 13.13
C ILE A 54 10.39 -17.35 13.18
N PHE A 55 9.77 -17.66 12.04
CA PHE A 55 8.43 -18.23 12.01
C PHE A 55 8.38 -19.59 12.70
N GLN A 56 9.33 -20.47 12.41
CA GLN A 56 9.44 -21.78 13.03
C GLN A 56 9.61 -21.68 14.55
N SER A 57 10.43 -20.74 15.02
CA SER A 57 10.64 -20.49 16.45
C SER A 57 9.40 -19.91 17.10
N SER A 58 8.73 -18.94 16.45
CA SER A 58 7.48 -18.34 16.94
C SER A 58 6.36 -19.37 17.08
N ILE A 59 6.22 -20.30 16.12
CA ILE A 59 5.24 -21.40 16.18
C ILE A 59 5.45 -22.25 17.43
N LYS A 60 6.70 -22.61 17.72
CA LYS A 60 7.06 -23.47 18.87
C LYS A 60 6.90 -22.73 20.20
N GLU A 61 7.50 -21.55 20.31
CA GLU A 61 7.59 -20.80 21.56
C GLU A 61 6.24 -20.23 22.01
N GLN A 62 5.42 -19.77 21.06
CA GLN A 62 4.09 -19.24 21.35
C GLN A 62 2.99 -20.31 21.21
N ASN A 63 3.35 -21.57 20.95
CA ASN A 63 2.44 -22.70 20.75
C ASN A 63 1.33 -22.41 19.70
N LEU A 64 1.70 -21.77 18.58
CA LEU A 64 0.74 -21.36 17.56
C LEU A 64 0.24 -22.55 16.75
N ARG A 65 -1.07 -22.59 16.49
CA ARG A 65 -1.69 -23.54 15.54
C ARG A 65 -1.52 -23.06 14.10
N ALA A 66 -0.27 -22.88 13.68
CA ALA A 66 0.09 -22.29 12.40
C ALA A 66 1.01 -23.21 11.58
N ARG A 67 1.23 -22.82 10.32
CA ARG A 67 2.25 -23.34 9.41
C ARG A 67 2.80 -22.17 8.59
N PHE A 68 3.92 -22.36 7.91
CA PHE A 68 4.40 -21.35 6.96
C PHE A 68 4.33 -21.83 5.50
N ILE A 69 4.35 -20.88 4.58
CA ILE A 69 4.43 -21.07 3.13
C ILE A 69 5.66 -20.31 2.64
N ARG A 70 6.58 -21.02 1.99
CA ARG A 70 7.73 -20.43 1.31
C ARG A 70 7.43 -20.25 -0.18
N LYS A 71 7.71 -19.04 -0.70
CA LYS A 71 7.63 -18.67 -2.11
C LYS A 71 9.01 -18.22 -2.60
N LYS A 72 9.14 -17.93 -3.91
CA LYS A 72 10.39 -17.45 -4.52
C LYS A 72 10.93 -16.16 -3.89
N ARG A 73 10.05 -15.22 -3.51
CA ARG A 73 10.41 -13.88 -2.99
C ARG A 73 9.63 -13.52 -1.72
N ALA A 74 9.06 -14.50 -1.05
CA ALA A 74 8.26 -14.27 0.14
C ALA A 74 8.19 -15.51 1.03
N VAL A 75 7.96 -15.32 2.31
CA VAL A 75 7.56 -16.38 3.24
C VAL A 75 6.41 -15.86 4.11
N GLY A 76 5.41 -16.69 4.37
CA GLY A 76 4.23 -16.31 5.14
C GLY A 76 3.86 -17.33 6.20
N LEU A 77 3.58 -16.88 7.42
CA LEU A 77 3.03 -17.68 8.51
C LEU A 77 1.51 -17.53 8.51
N ILE A 78 0.81 -18.65 8.39
CA ILE A 78 -0.66 -18.70 8.26
C ILE A 78 -1.26 -19.69 9.26
N PRO A 79 -2.52 -19.50 9.67
CA PRO A 79 -3.20 -20.46 10.53
C PRO A 79 -3.37 -21.81 9.84
N LYS A 80 -3.40 -22.89 10.63
CA LYS A 80 -3.92 -24.17 10.15
C LYS A 80 -5.43 -24.04 9.83
N PRO A 81 -6.00 -24.92 8.99
CA PRO A 81 -7.42 -24.87 8.68
C PRO A 81 -8.28 -24.81 9.95
N HIS A 82 -9.28 -23.93 9.97
CA HIS A 82 -10.20 -23.68 11.10
C HIS A 82 -9.58 -23.11 12.38
N GLU A 83 -8.30 -22.72 12.36
CA GLU A 83 -7.61 -22.09 13.48
C GLU A 83 -7.50 -20.58 13.27
N GLN A 84 -7.24 -19.85 14.36
CA GLN A 84 -6.92 -18.42 14.33
C GLN A 84 -5.66 -18.16 15.14
N ILE A 85 -4.91 -17.14 14.73
CA ILE A 85 -3.72 -16.68 15.46
C ILE A 85 -4.09 -15.34 16.09
N PRO A 86 -3.87 -15.16 17.41
CA PRO A 86 -4.08 -13.88 18.07
C PRO A 86 -3.29 -12.76 17.37
N ARG A 87 -3.88 -11.58 17.28
CA ARG A 87 -3.26 -10.44 16.59
C ARG A 87 -1.91 -10.07 17.22
N GLU A 88 -1.83 -10.14 18.53
CA GLU A 88 -0.64 -9.86 19.33
C GLU A 88 0.50 -10.84 19.02
N ALA A 89 0.16 -12.11 18.76
CA ALA A 89 1.13 -13.11 18.35
C ALA A 89 1.67 -12.84 16.94
N LEU A 90 0.80 -12.39 16.02
CA LEU A 90 1.21 -11.96 14.67
C LEU A 90 2.11 -10.73 14.73
N ASP A 91 1.77 -9.73 15.55
CA ASP A 91 2.58 -8.53 15.76
C ASP A 91 3.95 -8.86 16.37
N GLU A 92 3.99 -9.70 17.41
CA GLU A 92 5.24 -10.20 18.00
C GLU A 92 6.12 -10.92 16.98
N THR A 93 5.52 -11.79 16.15
CA THR A 93 6.26 -12.49 15.09
C THR A 93 6.82 -11.51 14.05
N VAL A 94 6.07 -10.48 13.63
CA VAL A 94 6.56 -9.43 12.72
C VAL A 94 7.75 -8.70 13.33
N LEU A 95 7.64 -8.26 14.58
CA LEU A 95 8.69 -7.51 15.27
C LEU A 95 9.98 -8.33 15.41
N ARG A 96 9.86 -9.64 15.69
CA ARG A 96 11.02 -10.55 15.73
C ARG A 96 11.71 -10.68 14.38
N VAL A 97 10.95 -10.79 13.29
CA VAL A 97 11.53 -10.83 11.94
C VAL A 97 12.28 -9.54 11.64
N GLN A 98 11.63 -8.38 11.88
CA GLN A 98 12.24 -7.07 11.63
C GLN A 98 13.55 -6.92 12.42
N ALA A 99 13.53 -7.23 13.71
CA ALA A 99 14.73 -7.17 14.55
C ALA A 99 15.86 -8.10 14.07
N ALA A 100 15.52 -9.32 13.64
CA ALA A 100 16.50 -10.29 13.15
C ALA A 100 17.12 -9.85 11.82
N LEU A 101 16.30 -9.35 10.88
CA LEU A 101 16.76 -8.87 9.58
C LEU A 101 17.55 -7.57 9.69
N ASP A 102 17.16 -6.63 10.56
CA ASP A 102 17.92 -5.41 10.85
C ASP A 102 19.29 -5.74 11.46
N ALA A 103 19.33 -6.68 12.40
CA ALA A 103 20.58 -7.15 12.99
C ALA A 103 21.47 -7.86 11.96
N HIS A 104 20.87 -8.59 11.00
CA HIS A 104 21.59 -9.21 9.90
C HIS A 104 22.16 -8.16 8.95
N GLY A 105 21.37 -7.20 8.49
CA GLY A 105 21.80 -6.14 7.57
C GLY A 105 22.92 -5.27 8.13
N LYS A 106 22.92 -4.99 9.45
CA LYS A 106 24.03 -4.31 10.13
C LYS A 106 25.36 -5.08 10.07
N LYS A 107 25.32 -6.41 9.99
CA LYS A 107 26.51 -7.27 9.85
C LYS A 107 26.95 -7.40 8.39
N THR A 108 26.07 -7.13 7.43
CA THR A 108 26.32 -7.24 5.99
C THR A 108 25.95 -5.94 5.23
N PRO A 109 26.64 -4.81 5.48
CA PRO A 109 26.21 -3.48 5.03
C PRO A 109 26.12 -3.29 3.49
N GLY A 110 26.74 -4.18 2.70
CA GLY A 110 26.72 -4.13 1.23
C GLY A 110 25.65 -5.00 0.55
N LEU A 111 24.87 -5.77 1.32
CA LEU A 111 23.90 -6.77 0.82
C LEU A 111 22.50 -6.55 1.39
N THR A 112 22.20 -5.36 1.89
CA THR A 112 20.89 -5.08 2.52
C THR A 112 19.81 -5.01 1.44
N LEU A 113 19.03 -6.07 1.32
CA LEU A 113 17.86 -6.09 0.44
C LEU A 113 16.72 -5.31 1.09
N PRO A 114 15.94 -4.55 0.30
CA PRO A 114 14.67 -4.04 0.78
C PRO A 114 13.75 -5.21 1.12
N PHE A 115 12.98 -5.09 2.19
CA PHE A 115 11.97 -6.07 2.56
C PHE A 115 10.76 -5.38 3.18
N CYS A 116 9.67 -6.13 3.28
CA CYS A 116 8.49 -5.76 4.04
C CYS A 116 8.05 -6.94 4.90
N ALA A 117 8.01 -6.76 6.22
CA ALA A 117 7.43 -7.72 7.15
C ALA A 117 6.19 -7.08 7.78
N PHE A 118 5.02 -7.71 7.63
CA PHE A 118 3.75 -7.10 8.01
C PHE A 118 2.75 -8.11 8.57
N ASN A 119 1.86 -7.61 9.42
CA ASN A 119 0.72 -8.34 9.97
C ASN A 119 -0.49 -8.11 9.05
N GLY A 120 -0.96 -9.16 8.37
CA GLY A 120 -2.12 -9.14 7.48
C GLY A 120 -3.46 -9.26 8.21
N GLY A 121 -3.47 -9.23 9.54
CA GLY A 121 -4.65 -9.33 10.40
C GLY A 121 -5.06 -10.78 10.73
N ARG A 122 -4.76 -11.74 9.87
CA ARG A 122 -4.95 -13.20 10.12
C ARG A 122 -3.71 -14.04 9.87
N ASP A 123 -2.71 -13.46 9.24
CA ASP A 123 -1.43 -14.07 8.88
C ASP A 123 -0.32 -13.02 8.95
N THR A 124 0.92 -13.49 8.87
CA THR A 124 2.11 -12.63 8.81
C THR A 124 2.88 -12.98 7.55
N TRP A 125 3.34 -11.97 6.82
CA TRP A 125 4.14 -12.16 5.61
C TRP A 125 5.42 -11.36 5.65
N VAL A 126 6.45 -11.92 5.02
CA VAL A 126 7.74 -11.29 4.78
C VAL A 126 8.01 -11.38 3.28
N ASP A 127 8.01 -10.23 2.63
CA ASP A 127 8.32 -10.08 1.21
C ASP A 127 9.74 -9.54 1.04
N VAL A 128 10.50 -10.10 0.11
CA VAL A 128 11.70 -9.45 -0.41
C VAL A 128 11.26 -8.37 -1.40
N GLY A 129 11.64 -7.14 -1.12
CA GLY A 129 11.11 -5.93 -1.74
C GLY A 129 10.03 -5.25 -0.90
N ASN A 130 9.76 -3.98 -1.22
CA ASN A 130 8.69 -3.19 -0.61
C ASN A 130 8.01 -2.28 -1.65
N LYS A 131 6.87 -1.67 -1.28
CA LYS A 131 6.12 -0.75 -2.15
C LYS A 131 6.92 0.47 -2.61
N ARG A 132 7.87 0.99 -1.81
CA ARG A 132 8.77 2.08 -2.20
C ARG A 132 9.49 1.75 -3.51
N VAL A 133 10.16 0.59 -3.54
CA VAL A 133 10.89 0.13 -4.73
C VAL A 133 9.93 -0.12 -5.89
N GLY A 134 8.73 -0.65 -5.62
CA GLY A 134 7.69 -0.85 -6.65
C GLY A 134 7.24 0.45 -7.32
N VAL A 135 7.03 1.52 -6.54
CA VAL A 135 6.66 2.84 -7.06
C VAL A 135 7.79 3.45 -7.89
N GLN A 136 9.04 3.33 -7.42
CA GLN A 136 10.21 3.80 -8.18
C GLN A 136 10.37 3.04 -9.51
N ILE A 137 10.13 1.73 -9.52
CA ILE A 137 10.10 0.91 -10.74
C ILE A 137 9.06 1.45 -11.71
N LEU A 138 7.84 1.74 -11.26
CA LEU A 138 6.77 2.25 -12.13
C LEU A 138 7.08 3.65 -12.67
N GLN A 139 7.55 4.56 -11.82
CA GLN A 139 8.00 5.91 -12.22
C GLN A 139 9.07 5.83 -13.31
N SER A 140 10.09 5.01 -13.09
CA SER A 140 11.20 4.77 -14.00
C SER A 140 10.76 4.10 -15.31
N TYR A 141 10.01 3.00 -15.22
CA TYR A 141 9.60 2.20 -16.36
C TYR A 141 8.64 2.95 -17.30
N LEU A 142 7.72 3.74 -16.73
CA LEU A 142 6.76 4.54 -17.50
C LEU A 142 7.32 5.92 -17.90
N GLY A 143 8.48 6.31 -17.38
CA GLY A 143 9.12 7.58 -17.70
C GLY A 143 8.46 8.80 -17.05
N HIS A 144 7.83 8.64 -15.89
CA HIS A 144 7.18 9.73 -15.15
C HIS A 144 8.04 10.19 -13.96
N PRO A 145 8.30 11.51 -13.83
CA PRO A 145 8.99 12.04 -12.67
C PRO A 145 8.12 11.95 -11.42
N VAL A 146 8.75 11.89 -10.23
CA VAL A 146 8.07 11.77 -8.93
C VAL A 146 6.93 12.80 -8.76
N LYS A 147 7.17 14.06 -9.15
CA LYS A 147 6.20 15.16 -9.03
C LYS A 147 4.90 14.98 -9.84
N GLU A 148 4.90 14.07 -10.81
CA GLU A 148 3.74 13.73 -11.65
C GLU A 148 3.06 12.44 -11.20
N THR A 149 3.48 11.88 -10.06
CA THR A 149 2.90 10.66 -9.50
C THR A 149 2.22 10.96 -8.17
N LEU A 150 1.17 10.19 -7.89
CA LEU A 150 0.40 10.26 -6.66
C LEU A 150 0.08 8.83 -6.21
N HIS A 151 0.47 8.49 -5.00
CA HIS A 151 0.10 7.23 -4.38
C HIS A 151 -1.10 7.45 -3.45
N ILE A 152 -2.07 6.54 -3.48
CA ILE A 152 -3.26 6.56 -2.62
C ILE A 152 -3.28 5.22 -1.88
N GLY A 153 -3.23 5.26 -0.54
CA GLY A 153 -3.14 4.04 0.28
C GLY A 153 -3.49 4.29 1.74
N ASP A 154 -3.65 3.20 2.50
CA ASP A 154 -3.96 3.24 3.92
C ASP A 154 -2.70 3.11 4.78
N GLN A 155 -2.35 4.19 5.49
CA GLN A 155 -1.18 4.28 6.36
C GLN A 155 -1.54 4.18 7.87
N PHE A 156 -2.77 3.73 8.24
CA PHE A 156 -3.25 3.67 9.64
C PHE A 156 -2.74 2.49 10.44
N LEU A 157 -2.17 1.49 9.78
CA LEU A 157 -1.51 0.39 10.47
C LEU A 157 -0.01 0.70 10.47
N ASN A 158 0.60 0.86 11.65
CA ASN A 158 2.06 1.07 11.77
C ASN A 158 2.89 -0.08 11.17
N THR A 159 2.26 -1.25 10.98
CA THR A 159 2.81 -2.42 10.29
C THR A 159 2.36 -2.52 8.83
N GLY A 160 1.70 -1.49 8.30
CA GLY A 160 1.15 -1.44 6.95
C GLY A 160 2.24 -1.27 5.89
N ASN A 161 2.04 -1.91 4.75
CA ASN A 161 3.03 -1.92 3.67
C ASN A 161 3.05 -0.64 2.81
N ASP A 162 2.04 0.22 2.89
CA ASP A 162 1.98 1.50 2.16
C ASP A 162 2.87 2.60 2.75
N PHE A 163 3.34 2.45 3.98
CA PHE A 163 4.20 3.45 4.63
C PHE A 163 5.45 3.76 3.79
N ALA A 164 6.08 2.72 3.24
CA ALA A 164 7.32 2.84 2.47
C ALA A 164 7.15 3.67 1.17
N ALA A 165 5.95 3.71 0.59
CA ALA A 165 5.71 4.45 -0.65
C ALA A 165 5.87 5.99 -0.48
N ARG A 166 5.71 6.49 0.74
CA ARG A 166 5.81 7.92 1.08
C ARG A 166 7.18 8.54 0.80
N ASP A 167 8.24 7.73 0.87
CA ASP A 167 9.61 8.22 0.69
C ASP A 167 9.91 8.63 -0.76
N VAL A 168 9.07 8.19 -1.71
CA VAL A 168 9.37 8.29 -3.16
C VAL A 168 8.21 8.85 -3.98
N CYS A 169 7.07 9.17 -3.36
CA CYS A 169 5.88 9.65 -4.05
C CYS A 169 4.98 10.47 -3.11
N PRO A 170 4.40 11.59 -3.56
CA PRO A 170 3.28 12.22 -2.86
C PRO A 170 2.20 11.19 -2.51
N CYS A 171 1.76 11.18 -1.25
CA CYS A 171 0.81 10.19 -0.76
C CYS A 171 -0.45 10.86 -0.22
N ILE A 172 -1.62 10.36 -0.63
CA ILE A 172 -2.90 10.64 0.02
C ILE A 172 -3.26 9.45 0.88
N TRP A 173 -3.52 9.75 2.15
CA TRP A 173 -3.92 8.77 3.13
C TRP A 173 -5.44 8.63 3.16
N ILE A 174 -5.91 7.40 3.00
CA ILE A 174 -7.33 7.03 3.09
C ILE A 174 -7.57 6.01 4.21
N THR A 175 -8.78 6.03 4.76
CA THR A 175 -9.30 5.06 5.73
C THR A 175 -10.40 4.17 5.16
N SER A 176 -10.99 4.57 4.02
CA SER A 176 -12.22 3.97 3.53
C SER A 176 -12.37 4.05 2.00
N PRO A 177 -13.20 3.18 1.42
CA PRO A 177 -13.60 3.27 0.03
C PRO A 177 -14.28 4.60 -0.34
N ASP A 178 -15.08 5.17 0.56
CA ASP A 178 -15.77 6.46 0.33
C ASP A 178 -14.77 7.61 0.13
N GLU A 179 -13.73 7.67 0.97
CA GLU A 179 -12.63 8.63 0.81
C GLU A 179 -11.88 8.41 -0.51
N THR A 180 -11.66 7.16 -0.90
CA THR A 180 -11.04 6.82 -2.18
C THR A 180 -11.85 7.40 -3.34
N THR A 181 -13.17 7.15 -3.34
CA THR A 181 -14.11 7.68 -4.34
C THR A 181 -14.08 9.20 -4.38
N TYR A 182 -14.09 9.86 -3.22
CA TYR A 182 -14.00 11.31 -3.12
C TYR A 182 -12.72 11.88 -3.75
N ILE A 183 -11.56 11.27 -3.44
CA ILE A 183 -10.27 11.69 -3.99
C ILE A 183 -10.21 11.46 -5.50
N LEU A 184 -10.66 10.31 -5.98
CA LEU A 184 -10.68 10.01 -7.43
C LEU A 184 -11.59 10.98 -8.20
N LYS A 185 -12.79 11.29 -7.68
CA LYS A 185 -13.69 12.31 -8.28
C LYS A 185 -13.02 13.69 -8.31
N SER A 186 -12.28 14.04 -7.27
CA SER A 186 -11.54 15.31 -7.21
C SER A 186 -10.41 15.37 -8.26
N ILE A 187 -9.66 14.29 -8.44
CA ILE A 187 -8.60 14.18 -9.46
C ILE A 187 -9.20 14.32 -10.87
N LEU A 188 -10.29 13.60 -11.17
CA LEU A 188 -10.97 13.68 -12.46
C LEU A 188 -11.45 15.10 -12.78
N ARG A 189 -12.03 15.79 -11.78
CA ARG A 189 -12.45 17.18 -11.91
C ARG A 189 -11.28 18.12 -12.21
N LEU A 190 -10.16 17.97 -11.50
CA LEU A 190 -8.95 18.78 -11.73
C LEU A 190 -8.33 18.51 -13.11
N ALA A 191 -8.45 17.28 -13.61
CA ALA A 191 -8.03 16.89 -14.95
C ALA A 191 -9.00 17.37 -16.06
N GLY A 192 -10.10 18.05 -15.71
CA GLY A 192 -11.10 18.52 -16.67
C GLY A 192 -11.99 17.42 -17.24
N VAL A 193 -12.04 16.23 -16.60
CA VAL A 193 -12.93 15.14 -17.01
C VAL A 193 -14.33 15.41 -16.44
N PRO A 194 -15.37 15.54 -17.28
CA PRO A 194 -16.73 15.74 -16.81
C PRO A 194 -17.20 14.51 -16.03
N LEU A 195 -17.74 14.73 -14.84
CA LEU A 195 -18.39 13.71 -14.05
C LEU A 195 -19.89 13.76 -14.35
N ASN A 196 -20.48 12.64 -14.77
CA ASN A 196 -21.93 12.56 -14.96
C ASN A 196 -22.61 12.48 -13.59
N ASP A 197 -23.60 13.35 -13.33
CA ASP A 197 -24.36 13.36 -12.07
C ASP A 197 -25.14 12.05 -11.80
N SER A 198 -25.28 11.18 -12.80
CA SER A 198 -25.91 9.85 -12.68
C SER A 198 -25.09 8.83 -11.88
N ASP A 199 -23.78 9.05 -11.71
CA ASP A 199 -22.88 8.14 -10.96
C ASP A 199 -22.85 8.46 -9.45
N ALA A 200 -23.73 9.34 -8.98
CA ALA A 200 -23.85 9.73 -7.57
C ALA A 200 -24.97 9.01 -6.82
N SER A 201 -25.87 8.29 -7.51
CA SER A 201 -27.09 7.73 -6.91
C SER A 201 -27.14 6.20 -6.79
N SER A 202 -26.20 5.45 -7.37
CA SER A 202 -26.28 3.98 -7.45
C SER A 202 -25.83 3.23 -6.19
N ASP A 203 -25.14 3.87 -5.23
CA ASP A 203 -24.63 3.18 -4.02
C ASP A 203 -25.63 3.09 -2.85
N SER A 204 -26.92 3.39 -3.09
CA SER A 204 -27.93 3.41 -2.01
C SER A 204 -29.02 2.33 -2.06
N SER A 205 -29.03 1.43 -3.06
CA SER A 205 -30.19 0.57 -3.32
C SER A 205 -30.08 -0.91 -2.95
N ASP A 206 -29.09 -1.37 -2.18
CA ASP A 206 -29.00 -2.81 -1.81
C ASP A 206 -28.94 -3.11 -0.31
N LEU A 207 -29.69 -2.33 0.48
CA LEU A 207 -29.98 -2.67 1.88
C LEU A 207 -31.49 -2.69 2.08
N THR A 208 -32.09 -3.87 1.94
CA THR A 208 -33.41 -4.13 2.52
C THR A 208 -33.22 -4.32 4.04
N PRO A 209 -33.86 -3.51 4.91
CA PRO A 209 -33.73 -3.68 6.34
C PRO A 209 -34.81 -4.63 6.86
N GLU A 210 -34.39 -5.73 7.48
CA GLU A 210 -35.17 -6.50 8.44
C GLU A 210 -35.66 -5.58 9.59
N PRO A 211 -36.87 -5.77 10.15
CA PRO A 211 -37.41 -4.86 11.13
C PRO A 211 -36.83 -5.19 12.52
N SER A 212 -35.94 -4.34 13.02
CA SER A 212 -35.55 -4.36 14.44
C SER A 212 -35.80 -3.02 15.13
N VAL A 213 -36.44 -3.13 16.28
CA VAL A 213 -36.99 -2.11 17.16
C VAL A 213 -35.92 -1.18 17.73
N GLY A 214 -36.14 0.13 17.54
CA GLY A 214 -35.84 1.25 18.45
C GLY A 214 -34.41 1.49 18.94
N VAL A 215 -33.76 2.56 18.46
CA VAL A 215 -33.08 3.61 19.25
C VAL A 215 -32.91 4.86 18.36
N ASN A 216 -33.21 6.03 18.91
CA ASN A 216 -33.19 7.35 18.25
C ASN A 216 -31.80 7.81 17.76
N GLY A 217 -31.78 8.39 16.55
CA GLY A 217 -30.92 9.53 16.20
C GLY A 217 -29.62 9.23 15.43
N SER A 218 -29.71 8.97 14.12
CA SER A 218 -28.55 9.10 13.20
C SER A 218 -28.90 10.06 12.04
N LYS A 219 -28.03 11.05 11.82
CA LYS A 219 -28.11 11.96 10.66
C LYS A 219 -27.80 11.18 9.37
N PRO A 220 -28.41 11.53 8.21
CA PRO A 220 -28.21 10.80 6.97
C PRO A 220 -26.78 10.98 6.45
N LYS A 221 -26.13 9.87 6.08
CA LYS A 221 -24.81 9.77 5.43
C LYS A 221 -24.88 10.18 3.95
N ALA A 222 -25.41 11.36 3.63
CA ALA A 222 -25.34 11.89 2.27
C ALA A 222 -24.13 12.83 2.16
N LEU A 223 -23.27 12.59 1.16
CA LEU A 223 -22.12 13.44 0.85
C LEU A 223 -22.61 14.84 0.43
N ASP A 224 -22.28 15.87 1.22
CA ASP A 224 -22.65 17.26 0.95
C ASP A 224 -21.65 17.91 -0.02
N PHE A 225 -22.01 17.92 -1.31
CA PHE A 225 -21.24 18.54 -2.37
C PHE A 225 -21.09 20.07 -2.22
N ALA A 226 -21.96 20.74 -1.46
CA ALA A 226 -21.84 22.17 -1.18
C ALA A 226 -20.80 22.46 -0.10
N GLU A 227 -20.71 21.59 0.92
CA GLU A 227 -19.60 21.60 1.89
C GLU A 227 -18.26 21.27 1.19
N MET A 228 -18.27 20.35 0.24
CA MET A 228 -17.12 19.98 -0.57
C MET A 228 -16.55 21.16 -1.37
N ASN A 229 -17.41 21.87 -2.12
CA ASN A 229 -16.99 23.06 -2.87
C ASN A 229 -16.51 24.20 -1.95
N ARG A 230 -17.05 24.31 -0.73
CA ARG A 230 -16.57 25.28 0.27
C ARG A 230 -15.16 24.94 0.74
N ARG A 231 -14.88 23.67 1.04
CA ARG A 231 -13.53 23.21 1.46
C ARG A 231 -12.49 23.36 0.36
N THR A 232 -12.84 23.05 -0.89
CA THR A 232 -11.93 23.25 -2.03
C THR A 232 -11.60 24.72 -2.24
N LYS A 233 -12.58 25.62 -2.14
CA LYS A 233 -12.33 27.08 -2.22
C LYS A 233 -11.50 27.59 -1.05
N ALA A 234 -11.71 27.05 0.16
CA ALA A 234 -10.89 27.40 1.32
C ALA A 234 -9.44 26.93 1.14
N ALA A 235 -9.22 25.71 0.64
CA ALA A 235 -7.88 25.17 0.37
C ALA A 235 -7.13 25.95 -0.72
N GLN A 236 -7.84 26.52 -1.70
CA GLN A 236 -7.24 27.41 -2.71
C GLN A 236 -6.76 28.76 -2.14
N LEU A 237 -7.29 29.15 -0.97
CA LEU A 237 -6.97 30.39 -0.28
C LEU A 237 -6.13 30.13 0.98
N MET A 238 -5.52 28.95 1.12
CA MET A 238 -4.71 28.58 2.27
C MET A 238 -3.25 28.45 1.85
N ASP A 239 -2.35 29.03 2.63
CA ASP A 239 -0.92 28.86 2.47
C ASP A 239 -0.56 27.42 2.86
N VAL A 240 -0.02 26.68 1.89
CA VAL A 240 0.22 25.24 2.02
C VAL A 240 1.35 24.93 3.02
N TYR A 241 2.20 25.89 3.35
CA TYR A 241 3.32 25.72 4.27
C TYR A 241 2.99 26.13 5.70
N THR A 242 2.15 27.13 5.89
CA THR A 242 1.79 27.64 7.23
C THR A 242 0.40 27.20 7.71
N GLY A 243 -0.48 26.76 6.80
CA GLY A 243 -1.87 26.42 7.09
C GLY A 243 -2.76 27.64 7.36
N GLU A 244 -2.24 28.86 7.18
CA GLU A 244 -2.97 30.09 7.38
C GLU A 244 -3.74 30.49 6.11
N MET A 245 -4.87 31.18 6.27
CA MET A 245 -5.64 31.69 5.14
C MET A 245 -4.92 32.90 4.51
N ILE A 246 -4.64 32.82 3.21
CA ILE A 246 -4.08 33.91 2.40
C ILE A 246 -5.15 35.01 2.26
N SER A 247 -5.01 36.08 3.05
CA SER A 247 -5.84 37.28 2.89
C SER A 247 -5.60 37.87 1.50
N SER A 248 -6.64 37.98 0.67
CA SER A 248 -6.53 38.62 -0.64
C SER A 248 -5.94 40.04 -0.51
N PRO A 249 -5.09 40.50 -1.45
CA PRO A 249 -4.55 41.85 -1.40
C PRO A 249 -5.72 42.85 -1.50
N GLN A 250 -5.79 43.77 -0.54
CA GLN A 250 -6.72 44.90 -0.63
C GLN A 250 -6.35 45.71 -1.87
N VAL A 251 -7.23 45.67 -2.88
CA VAL A 251 -7.14 46.52 -4.06
C VAL A 251 -7.30 47.96 -3.59
N LYS A 252 -6.24 48.77 -3.78
CA LYS A 252 -6.29 50.24 -3.73
C LYS A 252 -6.60 50.77 -5.12
#